data_AF-A0A1K0JMQ5-F1
#
_entry.id   AF-A0A1K0JMQ5-F1
#
_cell.length_a   1.000
_cell.length_b   1.000
_cell.length_c   1.000
_cell.angle_alpha   90.00
_cell.angle_beta   90.00
_cell.angle_gamma   90.00
#
_symmetry.space_group_name_H-M   'P 1'
#
loop_
_entity.id
_entity.type
_entity.pdbx_description
1 polymer ?
#
loop_
_entity_poly.entity_id
_entity_poly.type
_entity_poly.pdbx_seq_one_letter_code
_entity_poly.pdbx_strand_id
1 'polypeptide(L)'
;MATSSFAWARDVTAQRELMPGGAFVYHLSHTTIGKLGRILLTPAAGGGALLDCEIYAEGPASLIERRRAMIEPLARAVSAKLGDR
;
A
#
# COMPACT_ATOMS: atom_id res chain seq x y z
N MET A 1 13.53 21.44 -3.55
CA MET A 1 13.54 19.96 -3.58
C MET A 1 12.32 19.53 -4.35
N ALA A 2 12.49 18.82 -5.47
CA ALA A 2 11.37 18.36 -6.28
C ALA A 2 10.60 17.31 -5.48
N THR A 3 9.38 17.64 -5.05
CA THR A 3 8.41 16.69 -4.54
C THR A 3 8.10 15.74 -5.68
N SER A 4 8.84 14.63 -5.76
CA SER A 4 8.50 13.52 -6.66
C SER A 4 7.08 13.08 -6.29
N SER A 5 6.10 13.56 -7.06
CA SER A 5 4.72 13.12 -6.92
C SER A 5 4.75 11.62 -7.07
N PHE A 6 4.20 10.92 -6.10
CA PHE A 6 4.11 9.49 -6.19
C PHE A 6 3.20 9.13 -7.36
N ALA A 7 3.79 8.76 -8.50
CA ALA A 7 3.06 8.35 -9.67
C ALA A 7 2.64 6.90 -9.45
N TRP A 8 1.37 6.71 -9.06
CA TRP A 8 0.74 5.41 -9.14
C TRP A 8 0.96 4.82 -10.54
N ALA A 9 1.28 3.52 -10.61
CA ALA A 9 1.14 2.80 -11.87
C ALA A 9 -0.30 3.05 -12.34
N ARG A 10 -0.48 3.53 -13.59
CA ARG A 10 -1.78 4.02 -14.10
C ARG A 10 -2.91 3.01 -13.94
N ASP A 11 -2.54 1.75 -13.87
CA ASP A 11 -3.44 0.61 -13.80
C ASP A 11 -3.80 0.19 -12.37
N VAL A 12 -3.24 0.83 -11.34
CA VAL A 12 -3.53 0.51 -9.95
C VAL A 12 -4.37 1.60 -9.30
N THR A 13 -5.46 1.15 -8.70
CA THR A 13 -6.44 1.94 -7.96
C THR A 13 -6.33 1.63 -6.48
N ALA A 14 -6.68 2.61 -5.65
CA ALA A 14 -6.71 2.46 -4.20
C ALA A 14 -8.08 2.93 -3.67
N GLN A 15 -8.71 2.09 -2.85
CA GLN A 15 -9.90 2.46 -2.09
C GLN A 15 -9.52 2.63 -0.62
N ARG A 16 -9.79 3.81 -0.06
CA ARG A 16 -9.52 4.12 1.34
C ARG A 16 -10.72 3.80 2.22
N GLU A 17 -10.45 3.16 3.34
CA GLU A 17 -11.39 2.84 4.41
C GLU A 17 -10.84 3.35 5.75
N LEU A 18 -11.68 4.02 6.54
CA LEU A 18 -11.34 4.43 7.90
C LEU A 18 -11.87 3.36 8.87
N MET A 19 -10.95 2.76 9.64
CA MET A 19 -11.26 1.74 10.62
C MET A 19 -11.48 2.35 12.02
N PRO A 20 -12.22 1.65 12.90
CA PRO A 20 -12.26 1.99 14.32
C PRO A 20 -10.84 2.09 14.90
N GLY A 21 -10.61 3.10 15.76
CA GLY A 21 -9.27 3.38 16.31
C GLY A 21 -8.40 4.29 15.44
N GLY A 22 -8.93 4.84 14.34
CA GLY A 22 -8.26 5.85 13.53
C GLY A 22 -7.25 5.31 12.53
N ALA A 23 -7.21 3.99 12.34
CA ALA A 23 -6.40 3.37 11.30
C ALA A 23 -7.02 3.57 9.92
N PHE A 24 -6.19 3.80 8.91
CA PHE A 24 -6.62 3.84 7.52
C PHE A 24 -6.18 2.58 6.80
N VAL A 25 -7.10 1.95 6.07
CA VAL A 25 -6.81 0.81 5.20
C VAL A 25 -6.98 1.26 3.76
N TYR A 26 -5.99 0.95 2.92
CA TYR A 26 -5.98 1.23 1.50
C TYR A 26 -5.99 -0.09 0.75
N HIS A 27 -7.15 -0.47 0.20
CA HIS A 27 -7.30 -1.66 -0.61
C HIS A 27 -6.82 -1.38 -2.03
N LEU A 28 -5.87 -2.18 -2.50
CA LEU A 28 -5.18 -1.95 -3.77
C LEU A 28 -5.65 -2.95 -4.82
N SER A 29 -6.04 -2.44 -5.99
CA SER A 29 -6.51 -3.26 -7.11
C SER A 29 -5.92 -2.79 -8.42
N HIS A 30 -5.52 -3.73 -9.27
CA HIS A 30 -5.02 -3.48 -10.61
C HIS A 30 -6.05 -3.91 -11.65
N THR A 31 -6.20 -3.14 -12.74
CA THR A 31 -7.18 -3.39 -13.81
C THR A 31 -7.11 -4.81 -14.39
N THR A 32 -5.90 -5.30 -14.68
CA THR A 32 -5.68 -6.64 -15.25
C THR A 32 -5.58 -7.78 -14.24
N ILE A 33 -4.80 -7.63 -13.16
CA ILE A 33 -4.53 -8.73 -12.22
C ILE A 33 -5.50 -8.76 -11.02
N GLY A 34 -6.42 -7.79 -10.97
CA GLY A 34 -7.44 -7.69 -9.93
C GLY A 34 -6.87 -7.24 -8.60
N LYS A 35 -7.41 -7.78 -7.50
CA LYS A 35 -7.00 -7.40 -6.16
C LYS A 35 -5.54 -7.73 -5.91
N LEU A 36 -4.79 -6.76 -5.40
CA LEU A 36 -3.36 -6.90 -5.10
C LEU A 36 -3.13 -7.23 -3.62
N GLY A 37 -3.81 -6.50 -2.74
CA GLY A 37 -3.53 -6.50 -1.31
C GLY A 37 -4.00 -5.20 -0.66
N ARG A 38 -3.43 -4.86 0.49
CA ARG A 38 -3.78 -3.64 1.22
C ARG A 38 -2.60 -3.04 1.97
N ILE A 39 -2.64 -1.72 2.14
CA ILE A 39 -1.74 -0.99 3.04
C ILE A 39 -2.55 -0.53 4.25
N LEU A 40 -2.02 -0.73 5.45
CA LEU A 40 -2.61 -0.26 6.69
C LEU A 40 -1.72 0.83 7.28
N LEU A 41 -2.33 1.95 7.65
CA LEU A 41 -1.69 3.03 8.38
C LEU A 41 -2.34 3.11 9.76
N THR A 42 -1.59 2.68 10.78
CA THR A 42 -2.07 2.61 12.15
C THR A 42 -1.38 3.70 12.98
N PRO A 43 -2.12 4.60 13.65
CA PRO A 43 -1.51 5.57 14.55
C PRO A 43 -0.69 4.89 15.66
N ALA A 44 0.52 5.37 15.93
CA ALA A 44 1.35 4.86 17.01
C ALA A 44 1.20 5.72 18.28
N ALA A 45 1.24 5.09 19.46
CA ALA A 45 1.00 5.76 20.75
C ALA A 45 2.01 6.87 21.10
N GLY A 46 3.17 6.91 20.43
CA GLY A 46 4.21 7.94 20.61
C GLY A 46 4.20 9.04 19.54
N GLY A 47 3.17 9.11 18.69
CA GLY A 47 3.18 9.91 17.48
C GLY A 47 3.70 9.14 16.27
N GLY A 48 3.37 9.62 15.07
CA GLY A 48 3.65 8.92 13.82
C GLY A 48 2.63 7.81 13.52
N ALA A 49 2.95 6.96 12.55
CA ALA A 49 2.11 5.84 12.14
C ALA A 49 2.96 4.62 11.76
N LEU A 50 2.46 3.44 12.10
CA LEU A 50 2.94 2.17 11.58
C LEU A 50 2.36 1.96 10.18
N LEU A 51 3.19 1.57 9.23
CA LEU A 51 2.77 1.17 7.90
C LEU A 51 2.96 -0.33 7.72
N ASP A 52 1.84 -1.05 7.59
CA ASP A 52 1.84 -2.47 7.24
C ASP A 52 1.41 -2.65 5.79
N CYS A 53 2.02 -3.63 5.12
CA CYS A 53 1.73 -3.97 3.74
C CYS A 53 1.39 -5.45 3.64
N GLU A 54 0.17 -5.75 3.23
CA GLU A 54 -0.33 -7.11 3.06
C GLU A 54 -0.57 -7.40 1.58
N ILE A 55 -0.15 -8.58 1.13
CA ILE A 55 -0.33 -9.05 -0.23
C ILE A 55 -1.33 -10.20 -0.22
N TYR A 56 -2.32 -10.17 -1.12
CA TYR A 56 -3.27 -11.28 -1.23
C TYR A 56 -2.60 -12.51 -1.84
N ALA A 57 -2.61 -13.61 -1.08
CA ALA A 57 -1.98 -14.88 -1.43
C ALA A 57 -2.96 -15.86 -2.11
N GLU A 58 -3.87 -15.36 -2.95
CA GLU A 58 -4.85 -16.18 -3.67
C GLU A 58 -4.36 -16.55 -5.07
N GLY A 59 -4.38 -17.84 -5.42
CA GLY A 59 -4.04 -18.35 -6.75
C GLY A 59 -2.59 -18.85 -6.88
N PRO A 60 -2.09 -19.01 -8.13
CA PRO A 60 -0.77 -19.59 -8.38
C PRO A 60 0.37 -18.69 -7.92
N ALA A 61 1.51 -19.29 -7.55
CA ALA A 61 2.68 -18.57 -7.05
C ALA A 61 3.15 -17.44 -7.97
N SER A 62 3.08 -17.62 -9.29
CA SER A 62 3.44 -16.59 -10.28
C SER A 62 2.56 -15.33 -10.19
N LEU A 63 1.29 -15.47 -9.81
CA LEU A 63 0.40 -14.34 -9.59
C LEU A 63 0.71 -13.64 -8.27
N ILE A 64 1.01 -14.39 -7.23
CA ILE A 64 1.40 -13.86 -5.92
C ILE A 64 2.69 -13.03 -6.04
N GLU A 65 3.70 -13.56 -6.74
CA GLU A 65 4.95 -12.84 -7.00
C GLU A 65 4.72 -11.57 -7.84
N ARG A 66 3.82 -11.60 -8.82
CA ARG A 66 3.42 -10.40 -9.56
C ARG A 66 2.78 -9.34 -8.66
N ARG A 67 1.88 -9.72 -7.75
CA ARG A 67 1.28 -8.80 -6.79
C ARG A 67 2.35 -8.19 -5.89
N ARG A 68 3.27 -9.02 -5.39
CA ARG A 68 4.41 -8.60 -4.55
C ARG A 68 5.28 -7.57 -5.26
N ALA A 69 5.68 -7.86 -6.50
CA ALA A 69 6.52 -6.97 -7.31
C ALA A 69 5.87 -5.59 -7.56
N MET A 70 4.54 -5.50 -7.53
CA MET A 70 3.82 -4.22 -7.67
C MET A 70 3.63 -3.49 -6.34
N ILE A 71 3.24 -4.19 -5.27
CA ILE A 71 2.91 -3.52 -3.99
C ILE A 71 4.16 -3.18 -3.18
N GLU A 72 5.19 -4.03 -3.15
CA GLU A 72 6.32 -3.74 -2.26
C GLU A 72 7.07 -2.44 -2.58
N PRO A 73 7.37 -2.09 -3.85
CA PRO A 73 7.99 -0.80 -4.15
C PRO A 73 7.10 0.38 -3.74
N LEU A 74 5.78 0.20 -3.86
CA LEU A 74 4.77 1.17 -3.46
C LEU A 74 4.80 1.39 -1.95
N ALA A 75 4.76 0.32 -1.15
CA ALA A 75 4.85 0.39 0.30
C ALA A 75 6.18 1.01 0.77
N ARG A 76 7.31 0.64 0.15
CA ARG A 76 8.63 1.25 0.44
C ARG A 76 8.65 2.75 0.17
N ALA A 77 8.09 3.19 -0.96
CA ALA A 77 8.02 4.61 -1.31
C ALA A 77 7.11 5.42 -0.38
N VAL A 78 5.98 4.84 0.05
CA VAL A 78 5.09 5.48 1.03
C VAL A 78 5.78 5.57 2.39
N SER A 79 6.43 4.49 2.84
CA SER A 79 7.17 4.47 4.10
C SER A 79 8.28 5.54 4.12
N ALA A 80 9.08 5.64 3.06
CA ALA A 80 10.11 6.67 2.94
C ALA A 80 9.54 8.10 3.05
N LYS A 81 8.41 8.38 2.39
CA LYS A 81 7.74 9.69 2.46
C LYS A 81 7.16 10.02 3.83
N LEU A 82 6.76 9.01 4.60
CA LEU A 82 6.22 9.18 5.94
C LEU A 82 7.33 9.29 7.00
N GLY A 83 8.49 8.64 6.78
CA GLY A 83 9.65 8.67 7.68
C GLY A 83 10.54 9.92 7.56
N ASP A 84 10.43 10.69 6.47
CA ASP A 84 11.17 11.94 6.23
C ASP A 84 10.60 13.17 6.99
N ARG A 85 9.93 12.96 8.14
CA ARG A 85 9.33 14.03 8.95
C ARG A 85 9.83 14.05 10.38
#